data_AF-A5KY32-F1
#
_entry.id   AF-A5KY32-F1
#
_cell.length_a   1.000
_cell.length_b   1.000
_cell.length_c   1.000
_cell.angle_alpha   90.00
_cell.angle_beta   90.00
_cell.angle_gamma   90.00
#
_symmetry.space_group_name_H-M   'P 1'
#
loop_
_entity.id
_entity.type
_entity.pdbx_description
1 polymer ?
#
loop_
_entity_poly.entity_id
_entity_poly.type
_entity_poly.pdbx_seq_one_letter_code
_entity_poly.pdbx_strand_id
1 'polypeptide(L)'
;MFNSIRTRIAVSAGGAMAFTLLIAMGMTTSAFTDVNKQVTEKVKLQLTDATITDLQNTALQQGLNISNQLNPVLANLKQARSIIELSSETDASADLIVKQFTAALEAQNKAVFAGYMVWENKTWPQQTDLNGEINLDSELGFNSQGYLAPFFSPNDQNSFDAVAMESFSNTELNSNGERKDDWHLMPYQTGKTFVMEPYFYPVRGKQELITTISQPIKQNGKIIGSLGFDLSLHELQSQSEGLARHLFDGQGRILITSWKGITLANSSAGNMVGKKVSPALEKEWSRVQSIAKQSGAGLVTFGGEEYAITAIETSDAPG
;
A
#
# COMPACT_ATOMS: atom_id res chain seq x y z
N MET A 1 77.73 -8.08 44.49
CA MET A 1 78.57 -7.51 43.41
C MET A 1 79.13 -8.65 42.59
N PHE A 2 78.97 -8.65 41.27
CA PHE A 2 79.53 -9.70 40.42
C PHE A 2 81.07 -9.59 40.38
N ASN A 3 81.77 -10.70 40.68
CA ASN A 3 83.23 -10.76 40.84
C ASN A 3 84.01 -10.95 39.51
N SER A 4 83.33 -11.09 38.37
CA SER A 4 83.97 -11.23 37.05
C SER A 4 83.35 -10.28 36.02
N ILE A 5 84.21 -9.67 35.19
CA ILE A 5 83.82 -8.77 34.09
C ILE A 5 82.90 -9.50 33.10
N ARG A 6 83.14 -10.78 32.82
CA ARG A 6 82.28 -11.59 31.93
C ARG A 6 80.86 -11.72 32.46
N THR A 7 80.68 -11.89 33.77
CA THR A 7 79.37 -12.05 34.39
C THR A 7 78.59 -10.73 34.38
N ARG A 8 79.27 -9.59 34.57
CA ARG A 8 78.64 -8.27 34.44
C ARG A 8 78.14 -8.02 33.02
N ILE A 9 78.96 -8.30 32.00
CA ILE A 9 78.58 -8.14 30.60
C ILE A 9 77.38 -9.04 30.24
N ALA A 10 77.40 -10.31 30.66
CA ALA A 10 76.32 -11.25 30.37
C ALA A 10 74.99 -10.84 31.02
N VAL A 11 75.01 -10.39 32.28
CA VAL A 11 73.79 -9.92 32.98
C VAL A 11 73.24 -8.64 32.35
N SER A 12 74.10 -7.67 32.00
CA SER A 12 73.68 -6.45 31.31
C SER A 12 73.09 -6.73 29.93
N ALA A 13 73.72 -7.60 29.15
CA ALA A 13 73.24 -7.98 27.81
C ALA A 13 71.92 -8.76 27.89
N GLY A 14 71.80 -9.70 28.84
CA GLY A 14 70.56 -10.43 29.11
C GLY A 14 69.42 -9.50 29.56
N GLY A 15 69.70 -8.54 30.45
CA GLY A 15 68.74 -7.54 30.89
C GLY A 15 68.29 -6.61 29.76
N ALA A 16 69.21 -6.15 28.92
CA ALA A 16 68.89 -5.34 27.75
C ALA A 16 68.00 -6.11 26.75
N MET A 17 68.30 -7.38 26.46
CA MET A 17 67.48 -8.23 25.59
C MET A 17 66.09 -8.51 26.18
N ALA A 18 65.98 -8.78 27.48
CA ALA A 18 64.69 -8.98 28.14
C ALA A 18 63.85 -7.70 28.11
N PHE A 19 64.48 -6.55 28.33
CA PHE A 19 63.80 -5.25 28.31
C PHE A 19 63.28 -4.89 26.91
N THR A 20 64.09 -5.10 25.86
CA THR A 20 63.64 -4.86 24.47
C THR A 20 62.51 -5.82 24.06
N LEU A 21 62.57 -7.09 24.47
CA LEU A 21 61.49 -8.05 24.23
C LEU A 21 60.18 -7.65 24.92
N LEU A 22 60.24 -7.18 26.17
CA LEU A 22 59.05 -6.73 26.90
C LEU A 22 58.41 -5.50 26.26
N ILE A 23 59.22 -4.52 25.84
CA ILE A 23 58.72 -3.34 25.11
C ILE A 23 58.13 -3.77 23.77
N ALA A 24 58.84 -4.60 23.00
CA ALA A 24 58.37 -5.08 21.72
C ALA A 24 57.05 -5.85 21.86
N MET A 25 56.94 -6.74 22.85
CA MET A 25 55.73 -7.52 23.15
C MET A 25 54.58 -6.64 23.63
N GLY A 26 54.85 -5.62 24.46
CA GLY A 26 53.85 -4.62 24.86
C GLY A 26 53.34 -3.79 23.68
N MET A 27 54.24 -3.31 22.83
CA MET A 27 53.90 -2.57 21.61
C MET A 27 53.13 -3.44 20.61
N THR A 28 53.56 -4.68 20.36
CA THR A 28 52.83 -5.60 19.47
C THR A 28 51.49 -6.00 20.03
N THR A 29 51.38 -6.25 21.33
CA THR A 29 50.09 -6.54 21.97
C THR A 29 49.14 -5.35 21.85
N SER A 30 49.62 -4.13 22.14
CA SER A 30 48.83 -2.90 21.99
C SER A 30 48.39 -2.68 20.54
N ALA A 31 49.34 -2.77 19.60
CA ALA A 31 49.05 -2.62 18.17
C ALA A 31 48.06 -3.69 17.67
N PHE A 32 48.20 -4.93 18.13
CA PHE A 32 47.28 -6.01 17.80
C PHE A 32 45.88 -5.78 18.38
N THR A 33 45.77 -5.32 19.64
CA THR A 33 44.48 -4.95 20.24
C THR A 33 43.82 -3.77 19.53
N ASP A 34 44.60 -2.76 19.13
CA ASP A 34 44.10 -1.59 18.42
C ASP A 34 43.60 -1.95 17.01
N VAL A 35 44.36 -2.79 16.29
CA VAL A 35 43.95 -3.32 14.98
C VAL A 35 42.69 -4.17 15.11
N ASN A 36 42.60 -5.07 16.09
CA ASN A 36 41.40 -5.89 16.29
C ASN A 36 40.17 -5.04 16.64
N LYS A 37 40.35 -3.99 17.45
CA LYS A 37 39.26 -3.05 17.77
C LYS A 37 38.78 -2.31 16.53
N GLN A 38 39.71 -1.77 15.73
CA GLN A 38 39.40 -1.08 14.47
C GLN A 38 38.74 -2.01 13.44
N VAL A 39 39.24 -3.23 13.30
CA VAL A 39 38.64 -4.24 12.41
C VAL A 39 37.23 -4.59 12.86
N THR A 40 37.01 -4.83 14.16
CA THR A 40 35.68 -5.13 14.70
C THR A 40 34.71 -3.98 14.48
N GLU A 41 35.14 -2.75 14.74
CA GLU A 41 34.33 -1.55 14.52
C GLU A 41 34.00 -1.35 13.04
N LYS A 42 35.00 -1.49 12.15
CA LYS A 42 34.81 -1.35 10.71
C LYS A 42 33.92 -2.44 10.13
N VAL A 43 34.08 -3.69 10.56
CA VAL A 43 33.21 -4.80 10.15
C VAL A 43 31.78 -4.56 10.64
N LYS A 44 31.60 -4.09 11.88
CA LYS A 44 30.27 -3.75 12.39
C LYS A 44 29.61 -2.65 11.54
N LEU A 45 30.34 -1.58 11.23
CA LEU A 45 29.82 -0.49 10.40
C LEU A 45 29.46 -1.00 9.00
N GLN A 46 30.36 -1.74 8.35
CA GLN A 46 30.12 -2.29 7.01
C GLN A 46 28.95 -3.27 6.97
N LEU A 47 28.79 -4.09 8.01
CA LEU A 47 27.67 -5.02 8.11
C LEU A 47 26.35 -4.27 8.30
N THR A 48 26.34 -3.23 9.15
CA THR A 48 25.17 -2.37 9.32
C THR A 48 24.80 -1.67 8.02
N ASP A 49 25.77 -1.04 7.33
CA ASP A 49 25.54 -0.34 6.06
C ASP A 49 25.02 -1.29 4.97
N ALA A 50 25.59 -2.51 4.88
CA ALA A 50 25.13 -3.53 3.96
C ALA A 50 23.69 -3.98 4.29
N THR A 51 23.38 -4.17 5.57
CA THR A 51 22.04 -4.59 6.03
C THR A 51 20.99 -3.52 5.73
N ILE A 52 21.32 -2.26 6.02
CA ILE A 52 20.48 -1.10 5.71
C ILE A 52 20.20 -1.02 4.21
N THR A 53 21.26 -1.14 3.40
CA THR A 53 21.14 -1.08 1.94
C THR A 53 20.29 -2.23 1.41
N ASP A 54 20.49 -3.44 1.94
CA ASP A 54 19.71 -4.63 1.56
C ASP A 54 18.23 -4.49 1.95
N LEU A 55 17.95 -3.95 3.14
CA LEU A 55 16.58 -3.69 3.60
C LEU A 55 15.88 -2.62 2.75
N GLN A 56 16.57 -1.53 2.40
CA GLN A 56 16.04 -0.49 1.49
C GLN A 56 15.77 -1.05 0.09
N ASN A 57 16.70 -1.81 -0.47
CA ASN A 57 16.52 -2.47 -1.77
C ASN A 57 15.35 -3.47 -1.72
N THR A 58 15.24 -4.22 -0.63
CA THR A 58 14.11 -5.13 -0.40
C THR A 58 12.79 -4.38 -0.36
N ALA A 59 12.70 -3.27 0.38
CA ALA A 59 11.50 -2.44 0.40
C ALA A 59 11.14 -1.90 -0.99
N LEU A 60 12.13 -1.43 -1.76
CA LEU A 60 11.91 -1.01 -3.15
C LEU A 60 11.37 -2.14 -4.02
N GLN A 61 11.95 -3.34 -3.94
CA GLN A 61 11.47 -4.50 -4.69
C GLN A 61 10.06 -4.91 -4.28
N GLN A 62 9.73 -4.90 -2.99
CA GLN A 62 8.36 -5.19 -2.54
C GLN A 62 7.37 -4.09 -2.97
N GLY A 63 7.77 -2.82 -2.90
CA GLY A 63 7.01 -1.69 -3.43
C GLY A 63 6.72 -1.84 -4.93
N LEU A 64 7.71 -2.28 -5.72
CA LEU A 64 7.53 -2.60 -7.13
C LEU A 64 6.62 -3.80 -7.35
N ASN A 65 6.72 -4.86 -6.55
CA ASN A 65 5.83 -6.04 -6.65
C ASN A 65 4.37 -5.65 -6.43
N ILE A 66 4.08 -4.88 -5.39
CA ILE A 66 2.73 -4.39 -5.10
C ILE A 66 2.29 -3.40 -6.20
N SER A 67 3.17 -2.50 -6.65
CA SER A 67 2.88 -1.59 -7.76
C SER A 67 2.54 -2.34 -9.06
N ASN A 68 3.23 -3.44 -9.36
CA ASN A 68 2.96 -4.28 -10.54
C ASN A 68 1.61 -4.99 -10.46
N GLN A 69 1.07 -5.20 -9.26
CA GLN A 69 -0.28 -5.72 -9.06
C GLN A 69 -1.34 -4.62 -9.13
N LEU A 70 -1.03 -3.41 -8.65
CA LEU A 70 -1.96 -2.29 -8.58
C LEU A 70 -2.05 -1.48 -9.88
N ASN A 71 -0.95 -1.28 -10.59
CA ASN A 71 -0.90 -0.48 -11.82
C ASN A 71 -1.86 -1.00 -12.91
N PRO A 72 -1.99 -2.32 -13.15
CA PRO A 72 -2.99 -2.83 -14.09
C PRO A 72 -4.42 -2.49 -13.69
N VAL A 73 -4.72 -2.49 -12.37
CA VAL A 73 -6.04 -2.12 -11.84
C VAL A 73 -6.33 -0.64 -12.11
N LEU A 74 -5.37 0.23 -11.81
CA LEU A 74 -5.50 1.67 -12.07
C LEU A 74 -5.63 1.99 -13.57
N ALA A 75 -4.83 1.32 -14.40
CA ALA A 75 -4.87 1.48 -15.85
C ALA A 75 -6.20 1.01 -16.44
N ASN A 76 -6.73 -0.12 -15.96
CA ASN A 76 -8.04 -0.60 -16.40
C ASN A 76 -9.18 0.32 -15.92
N LEU A 77 -9.16 0.77 -14.67
CA LEU A 77 -10.16 1.71 -14.15
C LEU A 77 -10.20 3.00 -14.99
N LYS A 78 -9.01 3.52 -15.31
CA LYS A 78 -8.84 4.67 -16.21
C LYS A 78 -9.36 4.39 -17.61
N GLN A 79 -9.09 3.21 -18.15
CA GLN A 79 -9.57 2.81 -19.48
C GLN A 79 -11.09 2.68 -19.52
N ALA A 80 -11.70 2.07 -18.49
CA ALA A 80 -13.14 1.97 -18.33
C ALA A 80 -13.78 3.36 -18.24
N ARG A 81 -13.21 4.27 -17.42
CA ARG A 81 -13.62 5.67 -17.38
C ARG A 81 -13.57 6.31 -18.76
N SER A 82 -12.46 6.23 -19.48
CA SER A 82 -12.33 6.88 -20.79
C SER A 82 -13.32 6.34 -21.82
N ILE A 83 -13.64 5.04 -21.79
CA ILE A 83 -14.67 4.44 -22.65
C ILE A 83 -16.06 5.01 -22.29
N ILE A 84 -16.37 5.11 -21.00
CA ILE A 84 -17.64 5.66 -20.51
C ILE A 84 -17.78 7.14 -20.84
N GLU A 85 -16.71 7.93 -20.68
CA GLU A 85 -16.72 9.35 -21.06
C GLU A 85 -16.95 9.51 -22.57
N LEU A 86 -16.29 8.71 -23.41
CA LEU A 86 -16.51 8.71 -24.86
C LEU A 86 -17.94 8.27 -25.23
N SER A 87 -18.49 7.28 -24.54
CA SER A 87 -19.85 6.79 -24.79
C SER A 87 -20.93 7.84 -24.57
N SER A 88 -20.62 8.87 -23.76
CA SER A 88 -21.49 10.01 -23.51
C SER A 88 -21.57 10.98 -24.70
N GLU A 89 -20.66 10.85 -25.68
CA GLU A 89 -20.68 11.60 -26.94
C GLU A 89 -21.45 10.86 -28.05
N THR A 90 -21.70 9.56 -27.87
CA THR A 90 -22.30 8.68 -28.88
C THR A 90 -23.70 8.18 -28.52
N ASP A 91 -24.34 8.79 -27.51
CA ASP A 91 -25.66 8.42 -26.99
C ASP A 91 -25.78 6.92 -26.65
N ALA A 92 -24.74 6.35 -26.05
CA ALA A 92 -24.73 4.94 -25.65
C ALA A 92 -25.85 4.61 -24.65
N SER A 93 -26.43 3.41 -24.80
CA SER A 93 -27.45 2.91 -23.87
C SER A 93 -26.85 2.54 -22.51
N ALA A 94 -27.63 2.66 -21.44
CA ALA A 94 -27.22 2.24 -20.10
C ALA A 94 -26.73 0.77 -20.08
N ASP A 95 -27.42 -0.12 -20.80
CA ASP A 95 -27.03 -1.52 -20.97
C ASP A 95 -25.61 -1.68 -21.53
N LEU A 96 -25.23 -0.89 -22.55
CA LEU A 96 -23.89 -0.94 -23.11
C LEU A 96 -22.84 -0.51 -22.08
N ILE A 97 -23.13 0.53 -21.30
CA ILE A 97 -22.24 1.04 -20.25
C ILE A 97 -22.01 0.01 -19.15
N VAL A 98 -23.11 -0.59 -18.67
CA VAL A 98 -23.08 -1.64 -17.66
C VAL A 98 -22.28 -2.84 -18.15
N LYS A 99 -22.49 -3.28 -19.40
CA LYS A 99 -21.71 -4.37 -20.02
C LYS A 99 -20.23 -4.04 -20.17
N GLN A 100 -19.89 -2.83 -20.60
CA GLN A 100 -18.49 -2.41 -20.74
C GLN A 100 -17.77 -2.37 -19.39
N PHE A 101 -18.43 -1.87 -18.34
CA PHE A 101 -17.86 -1.85 -17.00
C PHE A 101 -17.74 -3.25 -16.40
N THR A 102 -18.74 -4.12 -16.63
CA THR A 102 -18.69 -5.54 -16.23
C THR A 102 -17.49 -6.24 -16.88
N ALA A 103 -17.29 -6.06 -18.18
CA ALA A 103 -16.12 -6.62 -18.88
C ALA A 103 -14.78 -6.07 -18.34
N ALA A 104 -14.75 -4.81 -17.89
CA ALA A 104 -13.57 -4.23 -17.27
C ALA A 104 -13.25 -4.87 -15.90
N LEU A 105 -14.28 -5.17 -15.10
CA LEU A 105 -14.17 -5.90 -13.84
C LEU A 105 -13.74 -7.36 -14.05
N GLU A 106 -14.33 -8.06 -15.01
CA GLU A 106 -13.98 -9.46 -15.34
C GLU A 106 -12.53 -9.63 -15.79
N ALA A 107 -11.94 -8.58 -16.37
CA ALA A 107 -10.52 -8.57 -16.76
C ALA A 107 -9.55 -8.37 -15.58
N GLN A 108 -10.05 -8.09 -14.38
CA GLN A 108 -9.22 -7.82 -13.20
C GLN A 108 -8.67 -9.10 -12.55
N ASN A 109 -7.63 -8.92 -11.75
CA ASN A 109 -7.18 -9.95 -10.83
C ASN A 109 -8.17 -10.11 -9.65
N LYS A 110 -8.02 -11.19 -8.89
CA LYS A 110 -8.91 -11.51 -7.75
C LYS A 110 -8.91 -10.49 -6.61
N ALA A 111 -7.94 -9.56 -6.56
CA ALA A 111 -7.91 -8.53 -5.53
C ALA A 111 -9.01 -7.48 -5.76
N VAL A 112 -9.41 -7.25 -7.01
CA VAL A 112 -10.63 -6.50 -7.32
C VAL A 112 -11.82 -7.43 -7.13
N PHE A 113 -12.58 -7.16 -6.07
CA PHE A 113 -13.68 -8.02 -5.64
C PHE A 113 -15.03 -7.51 -6.14
N ALA A 114 -15.19 -6.20 -6.31
CA ALA A 114 -16.43 -5.55 -6.75
C ALA A 114 -16.10 -4.21 -7.41
N GLY A 115 -17.13 -3.51 -7.88
CA GLY A 115 -17.00 -2.14 -8.33
C GLY A 115 -18.34 -1.43 -8.36
N TYR A 116 -18.32 -0.16 -8.73
CA TYR A 116 -19.53 0.64 -8.80
C TYR A 116 -19.45 1.67 -9.93
N MET A 117 -20.63 2.13 -10.36
CA MET A 117 -20.77 3.39 -11.08
C MET A 117 -21.94 4.17 -10.49
N VAL A 118 -21.84 5.50 -10.49
CA VAL A 118 -22.94 6.39 -10.08
C VAL A 118 -22.98 7.61 -10.98
N TRP A 119 -24.16 7.92 -11.51
CA TRP A 119 -24.46 9.19 -12.16
C TRP A 119 -25.27 10.09 -11.22
N GLU A 120 -24.83 11.34 -11.11
CA GLU A 120 -25.45 12.37 -10.26
C GLU A 120 -26.65 13.06 -10.95
N ASN A 121 -26.95 12.68 -12.19
CA ASN A 121 -28.12 13.15 -12.94
C ASN A 121 -28.88 11.95 -13.53
N LYS A 122 -30.18 12.14 -13.76
CA LYS A 122 -31.03 11.16 -14.46
C LYS A 122 -30.74 11.25 -15.96
N THR A 123 -29.79 10.45 -16.42
CA THR A 123 -29.18 10.60 -17.77
C THR A 123 -29.99 9.95 -18.89
N TRP A 124 -30.59 8.78 -18.65
CA TRP A 124 -31.33 8.03 -19.68
C TRP A 124 -32.84 8.23 -19.55
N PRO A 125 -33.58 8.31 -20.67
CA PRO A 125 -35.04 8.34 -20.66
C PRO A 125 -35.58 7.08 -19.98
N GLN A 126 -36.40 7.27 -18.95
CA GLN A 126 -37.05 6.15 -18.29
C GLN A 126 -38.38 5.89 -19.00
N GLN A 127 -38.66 4.62 -19.27
CA GLN A 127 -39.96 4.24 -19.82
C GLN A 127 -41.00 4.39 -18.72
N THR A 128 -42.12 5.03 -19.04
CA THR A 128 -43.28 5.08 -18.15
C THR A 128 -44.32 4.11 -18.68
N ASP A 129 -44.94 3.35 -17.78
CA ASP A 129 -46.08 2.51 -18.13
C ASP A 129 -47.32 3.37 -18.43
N LEU A 130 -48.41 2.72 -18.82
CA LEU A 130 -49.68 3.40 -19.14
C LEU A 130 -50.32 4.11 -17.93
N ASN A 131 -49.84 3.83 -16.71
CA ASN A 131 -50.30 4.44 -15.47
C ASN A 131 -49.40 5.61 -15.01
N GLY A 132 -48.32 5.89 -15.75
CA GLY A 132 -47.32 6.90 -15.40
C GLY A 132 -46.29 6.42 -14.37
N GLU A 133 -46.25 5.13 -14.06
CA GLU A 133 -45.19 4.54 -13.22
C GLU A 133 -43.93 4.35 -14.04
N ILE A 134 -42.79 4.67 -13.44
CA ILE A 134 -41.49 4.57 -14.08
C ILE A 134 -41.06 3.09 -14.10
N ASN A 135 -40.98 2.50 -15.29
CA ASN A 135 -40.40 1.19 -15.49
C ASN A 135 -38.87 1.32 -15.51
N LEU A 136 -38.28 1.08 -14.35
CA LEU A 136 -36.84 1.09 -14.14
C LEU A 136 -36.29 -0.30 -14.35
N ASP A 137 -35.31 -0.42 -15.23
CA ASP A 137 -34.56 -1.67 -15.36
C ASP A 137 -33.59 -1.79 -14.17
N SER A 138 -34.08 -2.42 -13.10
CA SER A 138 -33.30 -2.68 -11.90
C SER A 138 -32.12 -3.63 -12.16
N GLU A 139 -32.20 -4.47 -13.20
CA GLU A 139 -31.11 -5.37 -13.61
C GLU A 139 -29.95 -4.59 -14.23
N LEU A 140 -30.20 -3.39 -14.77
CA LEU A 140 -29.17 -2.44 -15.19
C LEU A 140 -28.65 -1.55 -14.05
N GLY A 141 -29.25 -1.61 -12.86
CA GLY A 141 -28.83 -0.82 -11.70
C GLY A 141 -29.44 0.59 -11.62
N PHE A 142 -30.61 0.82 -12.23
CA PHE A 142 -31.39 2.01 -11.94
C PHE A 142 -32.07 1.89 -10.57
N ASN A 143 -31.87 2.88 -9.70
CA ASN A 143 -32.51 2.93 -8.39
C ASN A 143 -33.93 3.52 -8.45
N SER A 144 -34.70 3.43 -7.36
CA SER A 144 -36.11 3.84 -7.35
C SER A 144 -36.35 5.31 -7.70
N GLN A 145 -35.32 6.15 -7.53
CA GLN A 145 -35.34 7.58 -7.86
C GLN A 145 -34.99 7.84 -9.33
N GLY A 146 -34.53 6.82 -10.06
CA GLY A 146 -34.19 6.89 -11.47
C GLY A 146 -32.74 7.27 -11.77
N TYR A 147 -31.84 7.19 -10.79
CA TYR A 147 -30.41 7.33 -11.04
C TYR A 147 -29.84 5.98 -11.48
N LEU A 148 -28.93 6.01 -12.45
CA LEU A 148 -28.09 4.84 -12.72
C LEU A 148 -27.00 4.80 -11.64
N ALA A 149 -27.10 3.83 -10.74
CA ALA A 149 -26.18 3.68 -9.62
C ALA A 149 -25.87 2.19 -9.33
N PRO A 150 -25.36 1.42 -10.30
CA PRO A 150 -25.05 0.01 -10.10
C PRO A 150 -23.87 -0.20 -9.16
N PHE A 151 -24.06 -1.09 -8.18
CA PHE A 151 -23.01 -1.84 -7.51
C PHE A 151 -22.86 -3.20 -8.19
N PHE A 152 -21.63 -3.59 -8.53
CA PHE A 152 -21.32 -4.82 -9.25
C PHE A 152 -20.81 -5.87 -8.26
N SER A 153 -21.64 -6.86 -7.96
CA SER A 153 -21.32 -7.94 -7.01
C SER A 153 -20.87 -9.21 -7.74
N PRO A 154 -19.77 -9.87 -7.34
CA PRO A 154 -19.29 -11.06 -8.02
C PRO A 154 -20.28 -12.21 -7.89
N ASN A 155 -20.50 -12.95 -8.98
CA ASN A 155 -21.42 -14.08 -9.07
C ASN A 155 -20.72 -15.43 -9.26
N ASP A 156 -21.49 -16.52 -9.20
CA ASP A 156 -20.94 -17.89 -9.25
C ASP A 156 -20.41 -18.30 -10.63
N GLN A 157 -20.58 -17.44 -11.64
CA GLN A 157 -20.13 -17.65 -13.02
C GLN A 157 -18.81 -16.92 -13.33
N ASN A 158 -18.09 -16.45 -12.30
CA ASN A 158 -16.87 -15.64 -12.46
C ASN A 158 -17.15 -14.35 -13.27
N SER A 159 -18.32 -13.76 -13.02
CA SER A 159 -18.81 -12.51 -13.59
C SER A 159 -19.39 -11.64 -12.47
N PHE A 160 -20.08 -10.54 -12.80
CA PHE A 160 -20.65 -9.60 -11.84
C PHE A 160 -22.11 -9.29 -12.16
N ASP A 161 -22.96 -9.31 -11.13
CA ASP A 161 -24.35 -8.86 -11.21
C ASP A 161 -24.41 -7.38 -10.85
N ALA A 162 -25.09 -6.57 -11.67
CA ALA A 162 -25.39 -5.18 -11.35
C ALA A 162 -26.61 -5.09 -10.43
N VAL A 163 -26.47 -4.38 -9.31
CA VAL A 163 -27.52 -4.17 -8.32
C VAL A 163 -27.65 -2.67 -8.06
N ALA A 164 -28.87 -2.13 -8.17
CA ALA A 164 -29.11 -0.72 -7.94
C ALA A 164 -28.85 -0.31 -6.48
N MET A 165 -28.00 0.70 -6.27
CA MET A 165 -27.84 1.36 -4.97
C MET A 165 -28.95 2.39 -4.76
N GLU A 166 -29.75 2.20 -3.72
CA GLU A 166 -30.86 3.10 -3.40
C GLU A 166 -30.39 4.49 -2.93
N SER A 167 -29.23 4.56 -2.29
CA SER A 167 -28.61 5.81 -1.84
C SER A 167 -27.10 5.75 -2.01
N PHE A 168 -26.49 6.90 -2.32
CA PHE A 168 -25.05 7.11 -2.51
C PHE A 168 -24.58 8.48 -1.98
N SER A 169 -25.36 9.11 -1.09
CA SER A 169 -25.10 10.44 -0.54
C SER A 169 -25.05 10.49 1.00
N ASN A 170 -24.76 9.35 1.65
CA ASN A 170 -24.63 9.26 3.10
C ASN A 170 -23.41 10.04 3.60
N THR A 171 -23.68 11.11 4.36
CA THR A 171 -22.66 12.01 4.91
C THR A 171 -22.26 11.70 6.35
N GLU A 172 -22.80 10.63 6.95
CA GLU A 172 -22.36 10.18 8.27
C GLU A 172 -20.89 9.76 8.25
N LEU A 173 -20.13 10.11 9.28
CA LEU A 173 -18.73 9.75 9.38
C LEU A 173 -18.55 8.29 9.79
N ASN A 174 -17.60 7.61 9.16
CA ASN A 174 -17.10 6.30 9.54
C ASN A 174 -16.01 6.42 10.63
N SER A 175 -15.47 5.29 11.07
CA SER A 175 -14.42 5.22 12.10
C SER A 175 -13.10 5.89 11.71
N ASN A 176 -12.88 6.15 10.42
CA ASN A 176 -11.70 6.82 9.88
C ASN A 176 -11.92 8.32 9.61
N GLY A 177 -13.09 8.86 9.99
CA GLY A 177 -13.44 10.27 9.82
C GLY A 177 -13.82 10.65 8.39
N GLU A 178 -14.12 9.68 7.54
CA GLU A 178 -14.62 9.88 6.17
C GLU A 178 -16.13 9.67 6.14
N ARG A 179 -16.85 10.35 5.25
CA ARG A 179 -18.27 10.08 5.04
C ARG A 179 -18.43 8.66 4.49
N LYS A 180 -19.51 7.98 4.89
CA LYS A 180 -19.81 6.61 4.44
C LYS A 180 -19.81 6.49 2.91
N ASP A 181 -20.24 7.53 2.20
CA ASP A 181 -20.24 7.55 0.74
C ASP A 181 -19.10 8.38 0.11
N ASP A 182 -18.00 8.63 0.84
CA ASP A 182 -16.83 9.31 0.27
C ASP A 182 -16.19 8.56 -0.90
N TRP A 183 -16.36 7.23 -0.98
CA TRP A 183 -15.99 6.45 -2.16
C TRP A 183 -16.56 7.06 -3.45
N HIS A 184 -17.78 7.61 -3.43
CA HIS A 184 -18.39 8.32 -4.57
C HIS A 184 -18.31 9.85 -4.46
N LEU A 185 -18.58 10.41 -3.28
CA LEU A 185 -18.71 11.86 -3.09
C LEU A 185 -17.39 12.60 -3.29
N MET A 186 -16.26 12.05 -2.83
CA MET A 186 -14.96 12.70 -2.98
C MET A 186 -14.50 12.84 -4.43
N PRO A 187 -14.49 11.78 -5.26
CA PRO A 187 -14.13 11.95 -6.67
C PRO A 187 -15.12 12.84 -7.41
N TYR A 188 -16.42 12.76 -7.10
CA TYR A 188 -17.44 13.64 -7.70
C TYR A 188 -17.22 15.12 -7.35
N GLN A 189 -16.99 15.43 -6.08
CA GLN A 189 -16.84 16.82 -5.61
C GLN A 189 -15.49 17.44 -5.98
N THR A 190 -14.41 16.64 -5.99
CA THR A 190 -13.05 17.15 -6.19
C THR A 190 -12.56 17.04 -7.62
N GLY A 191 -13.15 16.16 -8.43
CA GLY A 191 -12.68 15.87 -9.78
C GLY A 191 -11.32 15.18 -9.83
N LYS A 192 -10.91 14.53 -8.73
CA LYS A 192 -9.65 13.81 -8.57
C LYS A 192 -9.89 12.35 -8.21
N THR A 193 -8.91 11.50 -8.50
CA THR A 193 -8.87 10.13 -7.98
C THR A 193 -8.92 10.16 -6.46
N PHE A 194 -9.68 9.26 -5.86
CA PHE A 194 -9.82 9.12 -4.42
C PHE A 194 -9.63 7.66 -4.02
N VAL A 195 -8.91 7.43 -2.93
CA VAL A 195 -8.73 6.10 -2.33
C VAL A 195 -9.34 6.19 -0.93
N MET A 196 -10.45 5.49 -0.72
CA MET A 196 -11.14 5.50 0.56
C MET A 196 -10.38 4.65 1.58
N GLU A 197 -10.32 5.10 2.82
CA GLU A 197 -9.72 4.30 3.90
C GLU A 197 -10.50 3.00 4.11
N PRO A 198 -9.87 1.93 4.63
CA PRO A 198 -10.53 0.66 4.88
C PRO A 198 -11.88 0.77 5.57
N TYR A 199 -12.90 0.15 5.00
CA TYR A 199 -14.24 0.11 5.58
C TYR A 199 -14.91 -1.24 5.33
N PHE A 200 -15.86 -1.59 6.20
CA PHE A 200 -16.68 -2.78 6.01
C PHE A 200 -17.85 -2.44 5.09
N TYR A 201 -18.05 -3.28 4.08
CA TYR A 201 -19.19 -3.18 3.17
C TYR A 201 -19.95 -4.51 3.13
N PRO A 202 -21.29 -4.49 3.26
CA PRO A 202 -22.09 -5.71 3.16
C PRO A 202 -22.23 -6.15 1.71
N VAL A 203 -21.71 -7.32 1.38
CA VAL A 203 -21.87 -7.95 0.06
C VAL A 203 -22.54 -9.30 0.25
N ARG A 204 -23.73 -9.47 -0.33
CA ARG A 204 -24.54 -10.70 -0.23
C ARG A 204 -24.73 -11.18 1.23
N GLY A 205 -24.90 -10.24 2.16
CA GLY A 205 -25.11 -10.52 3.59
C GLY A 205 -23.85 -10.83 4.39
N LYS A 206 -22.65 -10.78 3.79
CA LYS A 206 -21.35 -10.90 4.47
C LYS A 206 -20.66 -9.55 4.54
N GLN A 207 -19.99 -9.26 5.65
CA GLN A 207 -19.18 -8.05 5.80
C GLN A 207 -17.82 -8.29 5.18
N GLU A 208 -17.51 -7.57 4.11
CA GLU A 208 -16.20 -7.58 3.48
C GLU A 208 -15.43 -6.33 3.87
N LEU A 209 -14.17 -6.49 4.28
CA LEU A 209 -13.30 -5.35 4.56
C LEU A 209 -12.55 -4.97 3.28
N ILE A 210 -12.85 -3.78 2.79
CA ILE A 210 -12.39 -3.30 1.49
C ILE A 210 -11.75 -1.90 1.58
N THR A 211 -11.01 -1.53 0.54
CA THR A 211 -10.69 -0.14 0.20
C THR A 211 -11.12 0.11 -1.23
N THR A 212 -11.56 1.32 -1.55
CA THR A 212 -12.13 1.63 -2.86
C THR A 212 -11.29 2.69 -3.55
N ILE A 213 -10.89 2.41 -4.79
CA ILE A 213 -10.22 3.38 -5.66
C ILE A 213 -11.24 3.89 -6.66
N SER A 214 -11.44 5.20 -6.66
CA SER A 214 -12.49 5.85 -7.42
C SER A 214 -11.97 6.96 -8.31
N GLN A 215 -12.59 7.14 -9.46
CA GLN A 215 -12.30 8.19 -10.41
C GLN A 215 -13.57 8.98 -10.80
N PRO A 216 -13.47 10.29 -11.02
CA PRO A 216 -14.59 11.09 -11.52
C PRO A 216 -14.93 10.70 -12.96
N ILE A 217 -16.22 10.72 -13.31
CA ILE A 217 -16.67 10.66 -14.70
C ILE A 217 -16.95 12.09 -15.16
N LYS A 218 -16.38 12.50 -16.30
CA LYS A 218 -16.53 13.84 -16.86
C LYS A 218 -17.19 13.81 -18.22
N GLN A 219 -18.13 14.73 -18.44
CA GLN A 219 -18.73 15.00 -19.74
C GLN A 219 -18.63 16.51 -20.01
N ASN A 220 -18.01 16.90 -21.12
CA ASN A 220 -17.80 18.30 -21.50
C ASN A 220 -17.14 19.14 -20.38
N GLY A 221 -16.17 18.55 -19.67
CA GLY A 221 -15.47 19.19 -18.55
C GLY A 221 -16.26 19.28 -17.24
N LYS A 222 -17.55 18.90 -17.22
CA LYS A 222 -18.37 18.80 -16.01
C LYS A 222 -18.27 17.40 -15.42
N ILE A 223 -18.10 17.31 -14.10
CA ILE A 223 -18.15 16.03 -13.39
C ILE A 223 -19.62 15.62 -13.27
N ILE A 224 -19.96 14.42 -13.73
CA ILE A 224 -21.34 13.91 -13.80
C ILE A 224 -21.58 12.69 -12.92
N GLY A 225 -20.54 12.20 -12.25
CA GLY A 225 -20.60 10.98 -11.46
C GLY A 225 -19.21 10.48 -11.09
N SER A 226 -19.15 9.25 -10.62
CA SER A 226 -17.88 8.54 -10.42
C SER A 226 -18.05 7.04 -10.60
N LEU A 227 -16.93 6.36 -10.76
CA LEU A 227 -16.83 4.91 -10.80
C LEU A 227 -15.63 4.48 -9.98
N GLY A 228 -15.62 3.23 -9.55
CA GLY A 228 -14.52 2.71 -8.74
C GLY A 228 -14.48 1.21 -8.66
N PHE A 229 -13.32 0.73 -8.22
CA PHE A 229 -13.06 -0.69 -7.93
C PHE A 229 -12.81 -0.88 -6.44
N ASP A 230 -13.42 -1.93 -5.91
CA ASP A 230 -13.28 -2.34 -4.53
C ASP A 230 -12.21 -3.42 -4.41
N LEU A 231 -11.21 -3.14 -3.59
CA LEU A 231 -10.09 -4.03 -3.33
C LEU A 231 -10.29 -4.78 -2.02
N SER A 232 -10.22 -6.11 -2.07
CA SER A 232 -10.31 -6.96 -0.88
C SER A 232 -9.03 -6.87 -0.04
N LEU A 233 -9.16 -6.42 1.22
CA LEU A 233 -8.02 -6.42 2.14
C LEU A 233 -7.64 -7.81 2.62
N HIS A 234 -8.57 -8.76 2.57
CA HIS A 234 -8.25 -10.17 2.83
C HIS A 234 -7.27 -10.72 1.78
N GLU A 235 -7.52 -10.43 0.50
CA GLU A 235 -6.64 -10.86 -0.58
C GLU A 235 -5.27 -10.16 -0.51
N LEU A 236 -5.26 -8.84 -0.24
CA LEU A 236 -4.01 -8.10 -0.02
C LEU A 236 -3.20 -8.64 1.18
N GLN A 237 -3.87 -9.00 2.27
CA GLN A 237 -3.26 -9.62 3.44
C GLN A 237 -2.60 -10.96 3.07
N SER A 238 -3.32 -11.85 2.40
CA SER A 238 -2.82 -13.15 1.96
C SER A 238 -1.58 -13.03 1.07
N GLN A 239 -1.60 -12.06 0.14
CA GLN A 239 -0.45 -11.79 -0.73
C GLN A 239 0.75 -11.25 0.06
N SER A 240 0.52 -10.35 1.01
CA SER A 240 1.56 -9.82 1.90
C SER A 240 2.21 -10.92 2.75
N GLU A 241 1.43 -11.86 3.28
CA GLU A 241 1.94 -13.05 3.99
C GLU A 241 2.74 -13.99 3.07
N GLY A 242 2.33 -14.12 1.81
CA GLY A 242 3.07 -14.85 0.78
C GLY A 242 4.44 -14.27 0.51
N LEU A 243 4.51 -12.95 0.29
CA LEU A 243 5.75 -12.23 0.03
C LEU A 243 6.69 -12.27 1.25
N ALA A 244 6.17 -12.04 2.46
CA ALA A 244 6.95 -12.02 3.68
C ALA A 244 7.66 -13.35 3.99
N ARG A 245 7.04 -14.50 3.64
CA ARG A 245 7.66 -15.83 3.83
C ARG A 245 9.01 -16.02 3.13
N HIS A 246 9.26 -15.24 2.08
CA HIS A 246 10.50 -15.30 1.31
C HIS A 246 11.51 -14.20 1.71
N LEU A 247 11.16 -13.33 2.66
CA LEU A 247 12.03 -12.26 3.13
C LEU A 247 12.84 -12.72 4.33
N PHE A 248 14.18 -12.63 4.23
CA PHE A 248 15.11 -12.91 5.32
C PHE A 248 14.83 -14.25 6.03
N ASP A 249 14.77 -15.34 5.27
CA ASP A 249 14.46 -16.69 5.76
C ASP A 249 13.14 -16.76 6.57
N GLY A 250 12.15 -15.94 6.18
CA GLY A 250 10.83 -15.84 6.81
C GLY A 250 10.78 -14.95 8.05
N GLN A 251 11.88 -14.27 8.39
CA GLN A 251 11.92 -13.31 9.50
C GLN A 251 11.48 -11.91 9.09
N GLY A 252 11.44 -11.62 7.78
CA GLY A 252 10.96 -10.36 7.25
C GLY A 252 9.46 -10.17 7.45
N ARG A 253 9.05 -8.90 7.53
CA ARG A 253 7.64 -8.51 7.69
C ARG A 253 7.28 -7.44 6.67
N ILE A 254 6.04 -7.50 6.19
CA ILE A 254 5.49 -6.52 5.28
C ILE A 254 4.28 -5.88 5.95
N LEU A 255 4.33 -4.55 6.05
CA LEU A 255 3.26 -3.71 6.53
C LEU A 255 2.87 -2.75 5.40
N ILE A 256 1.63 -2.87 4.94
CA ILE A 256 1.02 -1.99 3.93
C ILE A 256 0.00 -1.12 4.64
N THR A 257 0.07 0.18 4.42
CA THR A 257 -0.75 1.18 5.12
C THR A 257 -1.28 2.22 4.16
N SER A 258 -2.43 2.79 4.48
CA SER A 258 -2.92 4.00 3.85
C SER A 258 -2.12 5.23 4.27
N TRP A 259 -2.38 6.36 3.61
CA TRP A 259 -1.75 7.64 3.94
C TRP A 259 -2.04 8.11 5.38
N LYS A 260 -3.23 7.79 5.92
CA LYS A 260 -3.63 8.14 7.29
C LYS A 260 -3.13 7.15 8.35
N GLY A 261 -2.38 6.12 7.94
CA GLY A 261 -1.85 5.11 8.87
C GLY A 261 -2.87 4.07 9.29
N ILE A 262 -3.82 3.75 8.42
CA ILE A 262 -4.68 2.58 8.57
C ILE A 262 -4.01 1.39 7.91
N THR A 263 -4.01 0.25 8.57
CA THR A 263 -3.34 -0.98 8.10
C THR A 263 -4.17 -1.62 6.98
N LEU A 264 -3.60 -1.73 5.79
CA LEU A 264 -4.19 -2.44 4.64
C LEU A 264 -3.80 -3.92 4.63
N ALA A 265 -2.57 -4.22 5.05
CA ALA A 265 -2.07 -5.57 5.28
C ALA A 265 -0.93 -5.55 6.30
N ASN A 266 -0.83 -6.58 7.12
CA ASN A 266 0.30 -6.81 8.03
C ASN A 266 0.60 -8.31 8.10
N SER A 267 1.70 -8.72 7.45
CA SER A 267 2.06 -10.13 7.30
C SER A 267 2.34 -10.87 8.63
N SER A 268 2.54 -10.14 9.72
CA SER A 268 2.81 -10.69 11.06
C SER A 268 1.64 -10.57 12.03
N ALA A 269 0.65 -9.72 11.71
CA ALA A 269 -0.47 -9.41 12.58
C ALA A 269 -1.72 -9.07 11.75
N GLY A 270 -2.27 -10.05 11.04
CA GLY A 270 -3.44 -9.87 10.18
C GLY A 270 -4.69 -9.36 10.92
N ASN A 271 -4.78 -9.57 12.23
CA ASN A 271 -5.84 -8.99 13.08
C ASN A 271 -5.76 -7.44 13.23
N MET A 272 -4.71 -6.81 12.72
CA MET A 272 -4.53 -5.36 12.68
C MET A 272 -5.07 -4.71 11.41
N VAL A 273 -5.43 -5.50 10.38
CA VAL A 273 -6.01 -4.97 9.14
C VAL A 273 -7.29 -4.18 9.43
N GLY A 274 -7.43 -3.01 8.80
CA GLY A 274 -8.51 -2.04 9.04
C GLY A 274 -8.33 -1.18 10.30
N LYS A 275 -7.29 -1.39 11.10
CA LYS A 275 -7.00 -0.57 12.29
C LYS A 275 -5.85 0.38 12.05
N LYS A 276 -5.79 1.44 12.84
CA LYS A 276 -4.61 2.30 12.94
C LYS A 276 -3.36 1.48 13.24
N VAL A 277 -2.24 1.92 12.68
CA VAL A 277 -0.90 1.41 13.04
C VAL A 277 -0.66 1.47 14.55
N SER A 278 0.34 0.72 15.02
CA SER A 278 0.65 0.67 16.44
C SER A 278 0.93 2.08 17.02
N PRO A 279 0.63 2.34 18.30
CA PRO A 279 0.90 3.65 18.91
C PRO A 279 2.38 4.08 18.85
N ALA A 280 3.31 3.13 18.75
CA ALA A 280 4.72 3.42 18.56
C ALA A 280 5.01 3.96 17.15
N LEU A 281 4.41 3.34 16.12
CA LEU A 281 4.53 3.80 14.73
C LEU A 281 3.74 5.08 14.48
N GLU A 282 2.58 5.26 15.11
CA GLU A 282 1.77 6.48 14.97
C GLU A 282 2.54 7.74 15.40
N LYS A 283 3.43 7.64 16.41
CA LYS A 283 4.32 8.74 16.82
C LYS A 283 5.33 9.14 15.75
N GLU A 284 5.76 8.20 14.92
CA GLU A 284 6.70 8.43 13.82
C GLU A 284 5.97 8.75 12.49
N TRP A 285 4.64 8.82 12.48
CA TRP A 285 3.86 8.85 11.23
C TRP A 285 4.19 10.04 10.32
N SER A 286 4.42 11.22 10.89
CA SER A 286 4.86 12.39 10.11
C SER A 286 6.21 12.17 9.43
N ARG A 287 7.12 11.43 10.09
CA ARG A 287 8.41 11.03 9.51
C ARG A 287 8.21 10.00 8.41
N VAL A 288 7.37 8.98 8.62
CA VAL A 288 6.98 8.00 7.59
C VAL A 288 6.44 8.71 6.34
N GLN A 289 5.52 9.65 6.50
CA GLN A 289 4.96 10.44 5.39
C GLN A 289 6.03 11.31 4.70
N SER A 290 6.99 11.85 5.45
CA SER A 290 8.10 12.63 4.87
C SER A 290 9.01 11.77 3.99
N ILE A 291 9.27 10.53 4.39
CA ILE A 291 10.05 9.54 3.63
C ILE A 291 9.27 9.09 2.40
N ALA A 292 7.98 8.79 2.55
CA ALA A 292 7.11 8.36 1.47
C ALA A 292 6.98 9.39 0.33
N LYS A 293 7.23 10.68 0.59
CA LYS A 293 7.27 11.74 -0.44
C LYS A 293 8.60 11.81 -1.20
N GLN A 294 9.63 11.13 -0.74
CA GLN A 294 10.95 11.13 -1.37
C GLN A 294 11.05 9.97 -2.35
N SER A 295 11.82 10.13 -3.42
CA SER A 295 12.15 9.00 -4.30
C SER A 295 13.04 8.00 -3.55
N GLY A 296 12.71 6.71 -3.63
CA GLY A 296 13.51 5.64 -3.05
C GLY A 296 12.85 4.99 -1.83
N ALA A 297 13.68 4.34 -1.01
CA ALA A 297 13.28 3.83 0.29
C ALA A 297 14.07 4.52 1.41
N GLY A 298 13.38 4.92 2.48
CA GLY A 298 14.01 5.50 3.66
C GLY A 298 13.81 4.63 4.91
N LEU A 299 14.53 4.94 5.98
CA LEU A 299 14.52 4.16 7.21
C LEU A 299 13.84 4.87 8.38
N VAL A 300 13.07 4.10 9.15
CA VAL A 300 12.58 4.48 10.47
C VAL A 300 12.79 3.29 11.42
N THR A 301 13.23 3.59 12.63
CA THR A 301 13.37 2.61 13.70
C THR A 301 12.33 2.90 14.77
N PHE A 302 11.51 1.92 15.12
CA PHE A 302 10.56 2.03 16.22
C PHE A 302 10.34 0.65 16.87
N GLY A 303 10.07 0.64 18.18
CA GLY A 303 9.81 -0.61 18.90
C GLY A 303 10.99 -1.59 18.94
N GLY A 304 12.22 -1.14 18.65
CA GLY A 304 13.41 -1.99 18.53
C GLY A 304 13.57 -2.68 17.16
N GLU A 305 12.72 -2.33 16.19
CA GLU A 305 12.74 -2.89 14.84
C GLU A 305 13.05 -1.79 13.82
N GLU A 306 13.72 -2.18 12.74
CA GLU A 306 14.08 -1.30 11.62
C GLU A 306 13.14 -1.54 10.44
N TYR A 307 12.60 -0.45 9.90
CA TYR A 307 11.65 -0.47 8.80
C TYR A 307 12.21 0.33 7.63
N ALA A 308 12.33 -0.31 6.47
CA ALA A 308 12.48 0.40 5.21
C ALA A 308 11.10 0.72 4.61
N ILE A 309 10.91 1.98 4.25
CA ILE A 309 9.65 2.56 3.83
C ILE A 309 9.80 3.01 2.40
N THR A 310 8.88 2.60 1.54
CA THR A 310 8.70 3.14 0.20
C THR A 310 7.22 3.43 -0.05
N ALA A 311 6.91 4.26 -1.04
CA ALA A 311 5.55 4.65 -1.37
C ALA A 311 5.10 4.02 -2.69
N ILE A 312 3.79 3.82 -2.80
CA ILE A 312 3.12 3.36 -4.02
C ILE A 312 2.18 4.48 -4.44
N GLU A 313 2.37 4.99 -5.66
CA GLU A 313 1.50 6.03 -6.20
C GLU A 313 0.18 5.43 -6.67
N THR A 314 -0.92 6.04 -6.22
CA THR A 314 -2.29 5.62 -6.54
C THR A 314 -3.06 6.67 -7.32
N SER A 315 -2.46 7.85 -7.55
CA SER A 315 -3.07 8.97 -8.27
C SER A 315 -2.65 9.02 -9.73
N ASP A 316 -3.56 9.51 -10.59
CA ASP A 316 -3.28 9.92 -11.97
C ASP A 316 -2.35 11.16 -12.07
N ALA A 317 -2.09 11.84 -10.95
CA ALA A 317 -1.21 12.99 -10.90
C ALA A 317 0.23 12.56 -10.59
N PRO A 318 1.24 12.98 -11.37
CA PRO A 318 2.62 12.92 -10.91
C PRO A 318 2.74 13.80 -9.66
N GLY A 319 3.46 13.31 -8.66
CA GLY A 319 3.63 13.97 -7.34
C GLY A 319 4.10 15.43 -7.37
#